data_AF-A0A927XQE8-F1
#
_entry.id   AF-A0A927XQE8-F1
#
_cell.length_a   1.000
_cell.length_b   1.000
_cell.length_c   1.000
_cell.angle_alpha   90.00
_cell.angle_beta   90.00
_cell.angle_gamma   90.00
#
_symmetry.space_group_name_H-M   'P 1'
#
loop_
_entity.id
_entity.type
_entity.pdbx_description
1 polymer ?
#
loop_
_entity_poly.entity_id
_entity_poly.type
_entity_poly.pdbx_seq_one_letter_code
_entity_poly.pdbx_strand_id
1 'polypeptide(L)'
;MRRLPGLILTLMMLLCIAPAHAAEDVFTVNVQNITGDAWSESFIESSLTSDRSYLQVTCPLEGDAAVTLSVTDAMGSPVYQRDYGVCSGKFRSEDIFLRLSGSQTTYHVTLWVGDAGYSFPLRRVMPKLVGNAACSAGYPLASLTGSGSWKTATLLDVAGVSLRPLTVPLYASGAYEIGTVTFAVEGGCLTVSAHLDEGVHGSIDQSSIQVATTALEAETLGKKSFSGAAVGLDRPVDLQGTPYAAVYVNLTVSFDPSGAAPMPATDSDMQQEQQFLWNKMQMETANEALG
;
A
#
# COMPACT_ATOMS: atom_id res chain seq x y z
N MET A 1 40.17 -57.97 40.14
CA MET A 1 40.17 -56.48 40.27
C MET A 1 40.55 -55.92 38.91
N ARG A 2 39.91 -54.91 38.30
CA ARG A 2 38.66 -54.16 38.54
C ARG A 2 37.97 -54.01 37.15
N ARG A 3 36.64 -53.96 37.10
CA ARG A 3 35.88 -53.59 35.88
C ARG A 3 35.77 -52.06 35.80
N LEU A 4 35.78 -51.50 34.59
CA LEU A 4 34.99 -50.31 34.24
C LEU A 4 34.96 -50.07 32.71
N PRO A 5 33.84 -50.35 32.03
CA PRO A 5 33.54 -49.83 30.70
C PRO A 5 32.72 -48.53 30.79
N GLY A 6 33.01 -47.58 29.91
CA GLY A 6 32.36 -46.27 29.77
C GLY A 6 33.27 -45.38 28.90
N LEU A 7 32.78 -44.50 28.03
CA LEU A 7 31.49 -43.82 28.05
C LEU A 7 30.81 -43.85 26.67
N ILE A 8 29.49 -44.01 26.72
CA ILE A 8 28.53 -44.02 25.62
C ILE A 8 28.60 -42.73 24.77
N LEU A 9 28.73 -42.93 23.46
CA LEU A 9 28.08 -42.21 22.35
C LEU A 9 27.29 -40.94 22.75
N THR A 10 27.96 -39.81 22.91
CA THR A 10 27.32 -38.51 23.20
C THR A 10 27.04 -37.74 21.90
N LEU A 11 26.23 -38.34 21.02
CA LEU A 11 25.83 -37.76 19.73
C LEU A 11 24.32 -37.90 19.52
N MET A 12 23.51 -37.33 20.42
CA MET A 12 22.10 -37.00 20.13
C MET A 12 21.48 -36.03 21.15
N MET A 13 22.02 -34.81 21.22
CA MET A 13 21.26 -33.61 21.57
C MET A 13 21.82 -32.43 20.77
N LEU A 14 21.63 -32.48 19.44
CA LEU A 14 21.43 -31.23 18.72
C LEU A 14 20.12 -30.67 19.30
N LEU A 15 20.20 -29.66 20.16
CA LEU A 15 19.02 -28.88 20.46
C LEU A 15 18.57 -28.28 19.12
N CYS A 16 17.43 -28.72 18.63
CA CYS A 16 16.60 -27.90 17.75
C CYS A 16 16.10 -26.71 18.56
N ILE A 17 16.99 -25.76 18.85
CA ILE A 17 16.60 -24.36 18.93
C ILE A 17 16.19 -24.03 17.50
N ALA A 18 14.94 -24.34 17.18
CA ALA A 18 14.27 -23.69 16.07
C ALA A 18 14.48 -22.18 16.30
N PRO A 19 14.83 -21.40 15.27
CA PRO A 19 14.81 -19.96 15.43
C PRO A 19 13.42 -19.61 15.97
N ALA A 20 13.38 -18.83 17.06
CA ALA A 20 12.14 -18.27 17.55
C ALA A 20 11.57 -17.47 16.37
N HIS A 21 10.59 -18.05 15.66
CA HIS A 21 9.96 -17.39 14.54
C HIS A 21 9.36 -16.12 15.13
N ALA A 22 9.83 -14.99 14.62
CA ALA A 22 9.61 -13.72 15.26
C ALA A 22 8.10 -13.45 15.37
N ALA A 23 7.70 -12.72 16.42
CA ALA A 23 6.31 -12.32 16.64
C ALA A 23 5.84 -11.23 15.65
N GLU A 24 6.29 -11.31 14.39
CA GLU A 24 6.17 -10.27 13.36
C GLU A 24 4.75 -10.13 12.81
N ASP A 25 3.86 -11.11 13.00
CA ASP A 25 2.45 -11.03 12.57
C ASP A 25 1.43 -11.12 13.73
N VAL A 26 1.81 -10.69 14.94
CA VAL A 26 0.95 -10.75 16.14
C VAL A 26 0.71 -9.37 16.74
N PHE A 27 -0.54 -8.92 16.75
CA PHE A 27 -0.97 -7.74 17.51
C PHE A 27 -1.21 -8.11 18.97
N THR A 28 -0.36 -7.62 19.87
CA THR A 28 -0.46 -7.92 21.31
C THR A 28 -1.16 -6.82 22.06
N VAL A 29 -2.26 -7.17 22.73
CA VAL A 29 -3.07 -6.28 23.55
C VAL A 29 -2.87 -6.60 25.04
N ASN A 30 -2.64 -5.58 25.87
CA ASN A 30 -2.77 -5.70 27.33
C ASN A 30 -4.10 -5.06 27.76
N VAL A 31 -5.04 -5.85 28.25
CA VAL A 31 -6.40 -5.38 28.56
C VAL A 31 -6.42 -4.31 29.66
N GLN A 32 -5.45 -4.32 30.58
CA GLN A 32 -5.33 -3.30 31.64
C GLN A 32 -4.89 -1.93 31.11
N ASN A 33 -4.28 -1.87 29.92
CA ASN A 33 -3.95 -0.60 29.26
C ASN A 33 -5.17 -0.02 28.51
N ILE A 34 -6.26 -0.78 28.41
CA ILE A 34 -7.49 -0.35 27.75
C ILE A 34 -8.42 0.25 28.82
N THR A 35 -8.23 1.54 29.09
CA THR A 35 -8.98 2.26 30.13
C THR A 35 -10.02 3.20 29.52
N GLY A 36 -11.30 2.85 29.63
CA GLY A 36 -12.41 3.77 29.39
C GLY A 36 -13.54 3.20 28.53
N ASP A 37 -14.77 3.32 29.00
CA ASP A 37 -15.99 2.85 28.31
C ASP A 37 -16.35 3.71 27.07
N ALA A 38 -15.57 4.75 26.79
CA ALA A 38 -15.71 5.65 25.67
C ALA A 38 -14.79 5.22 24.51
N TRP A 39 -15.26 4.27 23.71
CA TRP A 39 -14.62 3.82 22.46
C TRP A 39 -14.65 4.89 21.36
N SER A 40 -13.95 6.01 21.58
CA SER A 40 -13.76 7.04 20.57
C SER A 40 -12.99 6.47 19.37
N GLU A 41 -13.39 6.86 18.15
CA GLU A 41 -12.76 6.39 16.91
C GLU A 41 -11.24 6.62 16.90
N SER A 42 -10.77 7.76 17.41
CA SER A 42 -9.34 8.07 17.52
C SER A 42 -8.57 7.10 18.41
N PHE A 43 -9.17 6.60 19.51
CA PHE A 43 -8.55 5.58 20.36
C PHE A 43 -8.54 4.20 19.70
N ILE A 44 -9.60 3.86 18.97
CA ILE A 44 -9.66 2.62 18.18
C ILE A 44 -8.54 2.66 17.13
N GLU A 45 -8.42 3.77 16.40
CA GLU A 45 -7.40 3.99 15.38
C GLU A 45 -5.97 3.93 15.96
N SER A 46 -5.71 4.62 17.08
CA SER A 46 -4.37 4.70 17.67
C SER A 46 -3.91 3.45 18.41
N SER A 47 -4.84 2.61 18.91
CA SER A 47 -4.51 1.63 19.95
C SER A 47 -5.23 0.28 19.83
N LEU A 48 -6.25 0.17 18.97
CA LEU A 48 -7.01 -1.06 18.74
C LEU A 48 -7.16 -1.36 17.23
N THR A 49 -6.31 -0.77 16.39
CA THR A 49 -6.25 -1.01 14.93
C THR A 49 -4.93 -1.66 14.57
N SER A 50 -4.97 -2.68 13.70
CA SER A 50 -3.78 -3.41 13.29
C SER A 50 -3.91 -4.07 11.91
N ASP A 51 -2.79 -4.18 11.20
CA ASP A 51 -2.65 -4.94 9.96
C ASP A 51 -2.36 -6.45 10.19
N ARG A 52 -1.95 -6.81 11.41
CA ARG A 52 -1.49 -8.16 11.77
C ARG A 52 -2.59 -9.22 11.65
N SER A 53 -2.21 -10.44 11.28
CA SER A 53 -3.16 -11.55 11.13
C SER A 53 -3.65 -12.18 12.42
N TYR A 54 -2.86 -12.06 13.49
CA TYR A 54 -3.12 -12.71 14.76
C TYR A 54 -3.29 -11.68 15.88
N LEU A 55 -4.26 -11.92 16.76
CA LEU A 55 -4.44 -11.23 18.02
C LEU A 55 -3.83 -12.06 19.15
N GLN A 56 -3.15 -11.39 20.08
CA GLN A 56 -2.79 -11.98 21.36
C GLN A 56 -3.26 -11.09 22.50
N VAL A 57 -4.02 -11.66 23.42
CA VAL A 57 -4.54 -10.97 24.60
C VAL A 57 -3.68 -11.32 25.81
N THR A 58 -3.27 -10.30 26.56
CA THR A 58 -2.50 -10.44 27.80
C THR A 58 -3.17 -9.70 28.94
N CYS A 59 -3.02 -10.23 30.15
CA CYS A 59 -3.53 -9.61 31.38
C CYS A 59 -2.63 -9.99 32.57
N PRO A 60 -2.00 -9.04 33.25
CA PRO A 60 -1.43 -9.26 34.58
C PRO A 60 -2.53 -9.66 35.58
N LEU A 61 -2.35 -10.76 36.29
CA LEU A 61 -3.28 -11.29 37.27
C LEU A 61 -2.76 -11.00 38.68
N GLU A 62 -3.62 -10.49 39.56
CA GLU A 62 -3.27 -10.21 40.96
C GLU A 62 -3.17 -11.50 41.82
N GLY A 63 -3.67 -12.61 41.29
CA GLY A 63 -3.63 -13.94 41.92
C GLY A 63 -4.17 -15.02 40.98
N ASP A 64 -4.53 -16.16 41.54
CA ASP A 64 -5.18 -17.26 40.81
C ASP A 64 -6.61 -16.87 40.44
N ALA A 65 -6.91 -16.80 39.13
CA ALA A 65 -8.21 -16.38 38.61
C ALA A 65 -8.67 -17.26 37.44
N ALA A 66 -9.97 -17.57 37.35
CA ALA A 66 -10.54 -18.23 36.18
C ALA A 66 -10.53 -17.26 34.99
N VAL A 67 -10.05 -17.70 33.82
CA VAL A 67 -9.93 -16.85 32.62
C VAL A 67 -10.71 -17.43 31.45
N THR A 68 -11.60 -16.63 30.85
CA THR A 68 -12.31 -16.97 29.62
C THR A 68 -12.17 -15.83 28.61
N LEU A 69 -11.85 -16.17 27.36
CA LEU A 69 -11.68 -15.23 26.25
C LEU A 69 -12.63 -15.58 25.11
N SER A 70 -13.34 -14.59 24.60
CA SER A 70 -14.12 -14.68 23.36
C SER A 70 -13.77 -13.54 22.41
N VAL A 71 -13.81 -13.83 21.11
CA VAL A 71 -13.73 -12.86 20.02
C VAL A 71 -14.92 -13.11 19.11
N THR A 72 -15.74 -12.10 18.87
CA THR A 72 -16.85 -12.14 17.90
C THR A 72 -16.57 -11.23 16.71
N ASP A 73 -17.18 -11.52 15.57
CA ASP A 73 -17.24 -10.58 14.45
C ASP A 73 -18.25 -9.43 14.71
N ALA A 74 -18.35 -8.51 13.75
CA ALA A 74 -19.30 -7.39 13.80
C ALA A 74 -20.80 -7.79 13.79
N MET A 75 -21.12 -9.06 13.49
CA MET A 75 -22.49 -9.61 13.57
C MET A 75 -22.75 -10.34 14.89
N GLY A 76 -21.75 -10.42 15.77
CA GLY A 76 -21.81 -11.16 17.04
C GLY A 76 -21.53 -12.67 16.89
N SER A 77 -21.11 -13.15 15.72
CA SER A 77 -20.77 -14.55 15.51
C SER A 77 -19.45 -14.88 16.23
N PRO A 78 -19.33 -16.01 16.95
CA PRO A 78 -18.08 -16.38 17.60
C PRO A 78 -17.02 -16.77 16.56
N VAL A 79 -15.95 -15.99 16.51
CA VAL A 79 -14.73 -16.26 15.71
C VAL A 79 -13.78 -17.14 16.52
N TYR A 80 -13.72 -16.91 17.83
CA TYR A 80 -12.92 -17.65 18.79
C TYR A 80 -13.58 -17.61 20.17
N GLN A 81 -13.56 -18.72 20.90
CA GLN A 81 -13.97 -18.77 22.30
C GLN A 81 -13.23 -19.88 23.04
N ARG A 82 -12.67 -19.57 24.21
CA ARG A 82 -11.95 -20.54 25.05
C ARG A 82 -12.03 -20.19 26.53
N ASP A 83 -12.35 -21.20 27.33
CA ASP A 83 -12.08 -21.23 28.76
C ASP A 83 -10.66 -21.76 28.99
N TYR A 84 -9.85 -21.03 29.73
CA TYR A 84 -8.47 -21.37 30.10
C TYR A 84 -8.38 -21.97 31.51
N GLY A 85 -9.49 -22.03 32.25
CA GLY A 85 -9.51 -22.41 33.66
C GLY A 85 -8.75 -21.41 34.52
N VAL A 86 -8.24 -21.89 35.66
CA VAL A 86 -7.51 -21.05 36.62
C VAL A 86 -6.09 -20.77 36.11
N CYS A 87 -5.81 -19.49 35.89
CA CYS A 87 -4.50 -18.96 35.49
C CYS A 87 -3.93 -18.09 36.61
N SER A 88 -2.62 -17.87 36.61
CA SER A 88 -1.93 -16.99 37.57
C SER A 88 -0.72 -16.29 36.96
N GLY A 89 -0.23 -15.23 37.61
CA GLY A 89 0.90 -14.43 37.11
C GLY A 89 0.51 -13.56 35.92
N LYS A 90 1.05 -13.81 34.73
CA LYS A 90 0.70 -13.07 33.51
C LYS A 90 -0.05 -13.99 32.54
N PHE A 91 -1.35 -13.78 32.38
CA PHE A 91 -2.13 -14.42 31.33
C PHE A 91 -1.65 -13.97 29.94
N ARG A 92 -1.61 -14.93 29.01
CA ARG A 92 -1.29 -14.76 27.59
C ARG A 92 -2.09 -15.81 26.81
N SER A 93 -2.96 -15.37 25.91
CA SER A 93 -3.64 -16.27 24.96
C SER A 93 -2.64 -16.86 23.96
N GLU A 94 -3.03 -17.94 23.27
CA GLU A 94 -2.45 -18.24 21.97
C GLU A 94 -2.66 -17.09 20.96
N ASP A 95 -2.00 -17.21 19.81
CA ASP A 95 -2.14 -16.28 18.69
C ASP A 95 -3.43 -16.62 17.92
N ILE A 96 -4.46 -15.78 18.07
CA ILE A 96 -5.80 -15.97 17.53
C ILE A 96 -5.86 -15.39 16.11
N PHE A 97 -5.94 -16.24 15.08
CA PHE A 97 -6.11 -15.77 13.70
C PHE A 97 -7.47 -15.08 13.50
N LEU A 98 -7.49 -13.86 12.96
CA LEU A 98 -8.73 -13.09 12.83
C LEU A 98 -9.50 -13.31 11.51
N ARG A 99 -8.81 -13.66 10.41
CA ARG A 99 -9.22 -13.36 9.00
C ARG A 99 -9.27 -11.85 8.71
N LEU A 100 -9.35 -11.45 7.45
CA LEU A 100 -9.76 -10.12 6.95
C LEU A 100 -10.80 -10.33 5.83
N SER A 101 -11.84 -9.49 5.79
CA SER A 101 -12.90 -9.51 4.78
C SER A 101 -13.11 -8.11 4.24
N GLY A 102 -12.73 -7.86 2.98
CA GLY A 102 -12.66 -6.50 2.43
C GLY A 102 -11.40 -5.75 2.88
N SER A 103 -11.46 -4.43 2.89
CA SER A 103 -10.36 -3.54 3.34
C SER A 103 -10.17 -3.50 4.86
N GLN A 104 -11.24 -3.75 5.62
CA GLN A 104 -11.28 -3.69 7.08
C GLN A 104 -12.25 -4.73 7.63
N THR A 105 -11.98 -5.28 8.82
CA THR A 105 -12.96 -6.06 9.58
C THR A 105 -12.88 -5.71 11.06
N THR A 106 -14.02 -5.41 11.67
CA THR A 106 -14.14 -5.13 13.11
C THR A 106 -14.54 -6.39 13.86
N TYR A 107 -13.83 -6.63 14.95
CA TYR A 107 -14.09 -7.68 15.94
C TYR A 107 -14.45 -7.03 17.27
N HIS A 108 -15.04 -7.82 18.15
CA HIS A 108 -15.26 -7.44 19.54
C HIS A 108 -14.66 -8.51 20.44
N VAL A 109 -13.79 -8.09 21.35
CA VAL A 109 -13.00 -8.95 22.22
C VAL A 109 -13.52 -8.82 23.65
N THR A 110 -13.82 -9.94 24.30
CA THR A 110 -14.24 -9.97 25.70
C THR A 110 -13.36 -10.96 26.48
N LEU A 111 -12.68 -10.47 27.51
CA LEU A 111 -11.90 -11.28 28.46
C LEU A 111 -12.54 -11.18 29.85
N TRP A 112 -12.91 -12.32 30.42
CA TRP A 112 -13.30 -12.44 31.82
C TRP A 112 -12.13 -12.97 32.64
N VAL A 113 -11.88 -12.35 33.79
CA VAL A 113 -10.84 -12.70 34.77
C VAL A 113 -11.48 -12.70 36.15
N GLY A 114 -11.94 -13.88 36.61
CA GLY A 114 -12.88 -13.95 37.73
C GLY A 114 -14.13 -13.13 37.42
N ASP A 115 -14.47 -12.20 38.31
CA ASP A 115 -15.61 -11.28 38.15
C ASP A 115 -15.28 -10.03 37.30
N ALA A 116 -14.02 -9.81 36.91
CA ALA A 116 -13.61 -8.64 36.12
C ALA A 116 -13.76 -8.91 34.61
N GLY A 117 -14.62 -8.14 33.94
CA GLY A 117 -14.83 -8.20 32.50
C GLY A 117 -14.17 -7.05 31.76
N TYR A 118 -13.34 -7.36 30.77
CA TYR A 118 -12.76 -6.40 29.81
C TYR A 118 -13.43 -6.64 28.46
N SER A 119 -13.95 -5.58 27.82
CA SER A 119 -14.73 -5.71 26.59
C SER A 119 -14.46 -4.54 25.66
N PHE A 120 -13.91 -4.79 24.46
CA PHE A 120 -13.44 -3.73 23.56
C PHE A 120 -13.53 -4.10 22.07
N PRO A 121 -13.71 -3.13 21.17
CA PRO A 121 -13.62 -3.35 19.73
C PRO A 121 -12.16 -3.53 19.29
N LEU A 122 -11.93 -4.28 18.22
CA LEU A 122 -10.62 -4.43 17.57
C LEU A 122 -10.82 -4.32 16.05
N ARG A 123 -10.02 -3.49 15.39
CA ARG A 123 -10.10 -3.25 13.95
C ARG A 123 -8.91 -3.90 13.25
N ARG A 124 -9.16 -4.91 12.42
CA ARG A 124 -8.16 -5.40 11.47
C ARG A 124 -8.28 -4.64 10.16
N VAL A 125 -7.18 -4.12 9.64
CA VAL A 125 -7.09 -3.45 8.32
C VAL A 125 -6.19 -4.22 7.36
N MET A 126 -6.18 -3.84 6.08
CA MET A 126 -5.11 -4.26 5.17
C MET A 126 -3.76 -3.66 5.61
N PRO A 127 -2.63 -4.36 5.38
CA PRO A 127 -1.31 -3.78 5.57
C PRO A 127 -1.07 -2.62 4.62
N LYS A 128 -0.42 -1.57 5.11
CA LYS A 128 0.02 -0.45 4.30
C LYS A 128 0.94 -0.96 3.19
N LEU A 129 0.64 -0.63 1.94
CA LEU A 129 1.49 -0.93 0.80
C LEU A 129 2.66 0.07 0.82
N VAL A 130 3.91 -0.44 0.81
CA VAL A 130 5.12 0.38 0.95
C VAL A 130 6.00 0.24 -0.29
N GLY A 131 6.57 1.36 -0.78
CA GLY A 131 7.52 1.35 -1.90
C GLY A 131 6.92 0.90 -3.25
N ASN A 132 5.62 1.14 -3.46
CA ASN A 132 4.90 0.69 -4.63
C ASN A 132 5.06 1.65 -5.81
N ALA A 133 5.07 1.12 -7.04
CA ALA A 133 5.12 1.96 -8.23
C ALA A 133 3.76 2.62 -8.49
N ALA A 134 3.77 3.90 -8.85
CA ALA A 134 2.60 4.65 -9.31
C ALA A 134 2.90 5.49 -10.56
N CYS A 135 1.86 5.76 -11.36
CA CYS A 135 1.93 6.57 -12.57
C CYS A 135 0.58 7.22 -12.91
N SER A 136 0.62 8.30 -13.69
CA SER A 136 -0.57 8.96 -14.22
C SER A 136 -1.32 8.08 -15.23
N ALA A 137 -2.64 8.21 -15.26
CA ALA A 137 -3.48 7.62 -16.31
C ALA A 137 -3.11 8.16 -17.70
N GLY A 138 -3.24 7.33 -18.73
CA GLY A 138 -2.91 7.72 -20.10
C GLY A 138 -2.73 6.53 -21.03
N TYR A 139 -1.89 6.71 -22.05
CA TYR A 139 -1.55 5.69 -23.03
C TYR A 139 -0.69 4.57 -22.43
N PRO A 140 -0.91 3.28 -22.74
CA PRO A 140 -0.11 2.19 -22.20
C PRO A 140 1.37 2.33 -22.54
N LEU A 141 2.24 2.31 -21.52
CA LEU A 141 3.69 2.36 -21.71
C LEU A 141 4.18 1.14 -22.52
N ALA A 142 3.46 0.02 -22.43
CA ALA A 142 3.64 -1.16 -23.27
C ALA A 142 3.56 -0.84 -24.79
N SER A 143 2.58 -0.04 -25.21
CA SER A 143 2.38 0.34 -26.61
C SER A 143 3.46 1.29 -27.13
N LEU A 144 4.02 2.14 -26.26
CA LEU A 144 5.14 3.04 -26.60
C LEU A 144 6.48 2.30 -26.65
N THR A 145 6.73 1.42 -25.68
CA THR A 145 8.10 0.97 -25.36
C THR A 145 8.38 -0.51 -25.59
N GLY A 146 7.33 -1.32 -25.81
CA GLY A 146 7.37 -2.78 -25.80
C GLY A 146 7.46 -3.40 -24.39
N SER A 147 7.32 -2.62 -23.31
CA SER A 147 7.43 -3.15 -21.94
C SER A 147 6.17 -3.90 -21.50
N GLY A 148 6.32 -5.07 -20.86
CA GLY A 148 5.20 -5.86 -20.33
C GLY A 148 4.59 -5.32 -19.03
N SER A 149 4.49 -4.01 -18.86
CA SER A 149 4.03 -3.37 -17.61
C SER A 149 2.63 -2.77 -17.72
N TRP A 150 1.89 -2.74 -16.60
CA TRP A 150 0.59 -2.09 -16.49
C TRP A 150 0.64 -0.56 -16.59
N LYS A 151 1.85 0.01 -16.51
CA LYS A 151 2.09 1.45 -16.39
C LYS A 151 1.68 2.20 -17.66
N THR A 152 1.31 3.45 -17.48
CA THR A 152 0.87 4.39 -18.52
C THR A 152 1.76 5.63 -18.55
N ALA A 153 1.76 6.32 -19.69
CA ALA A 153 2.30 7.67 -19.86
C ALA A 153 1.21 8.57 -20.43
N THR A 154 1.10 9.81 -19.95
CA THR A 154 0.07 10.74 -20.40
C THR A 154 0.59 11.51 -21.60
N LEU A 155 -0.11 11.41 -22.72
CA LEU A 155 0.15 12.22 -23.91
C LEU A 155 -0.63 13.52 -23.83
N LEU A 156 0.00 14.62 -24.24
CA LEU A 156 -0.50 15.98 -24.09
C LEU A 156 -0.58 16.68 -25.46
N ASP A 157 -1.72 17.33 -25.73
CA ASP A 157 -1.77 18.48 -26.64
C ASP A 157 -1.29 19.71 -25.85
N VAL A 158 -0.13 20.24 -26.20
CA VAL A 158 0.53 21.32 -25.46
C VAL A 158 -0.29 22.62 -25.52
N ALA A 159 -0.97 22.88 -26.65
CA ALA A 159 -1.84 24.04 -26.79
C ALA A 159 -3.09 23.89 -25.91
N GLY A 160 -3.71 22.71 -25.90
CA GLY A 160 -4.84 22.39 -25.03
C GLY A 160 -4.51 22.58 -23.54
N VAL A 161 -3.38 22.01 -23.08
CA VAL A 161 -2.94 22.10 -21.69
C VAL A 161 -2.54 23.53 -21.28
N SER A 162 -2.06 24.34 -22.23
CA SER A 162 -1.75 25.76 -21.96
C SER A 162 -2.99 26.64 -21.73
N LEU A 163 -4.15 26.24 -22.28
CA LEU A 163 -5.42 26.94 -22.06
C LEU A 163 -6.09 26.49 -20.76
N ARG A 164 -5.90 25.22 -20.37
CA ARG A 164 -6.46 24.65 -19.14
C ARG A 164 -5.59 23.47 -18.68
N PRO A 165 -5.12 23.44 -17.42
CA PRO A 165 -4.42 22.28 -16.88
C PRO A 165 -5.21 20.98 -17.05
N LEU A 166 -4.53 19.93 -17.50
CA LEU A 166 -5.09 18.59 -17.60
C LEU A 166 -4.87 17.88 -16.26
N THR A 167 -5.95 17.38 -15.66
CA THR A 167 -5.88 16.51 -14.48
C THR A 167 -6.36 15.11 -14.84
N VAL A 168 -5.58 14.09 -14.48
CA VAL A 168 -5.90 12.67 -14.71
C VAL A 168 -5.70 11.87 -13.42
N PRO A 169 -6.29 10.67 -13.28
CA PRO A 169 -6.04 9.79 -12.14
C PRO A 169 -4.57 9.41 -11.93
N LEU A 170 -4.19 9.19 -10.67
CA LEU A 170 -2.93 8.58 -10.25
C LEU A 170 -3.18 7.11 -9.88
N TYR A 171 -2.61 6.19 -10.66
CA TYR A 171 -2.73 4.75 -10.42
C TYR A 171 -1.52 4.19 -9.67
N ALA A 172 -1.74 3.26 -8.76
CA ALA A 172 -0.71 2.59 -7.99
C ALA A 172 -0.88 1.06 -7.98
N SER A 173 0.26 0.37 -7.94
CA SER A 173 0.36 -1.11 -7.89
C SER A 173 -0.34 -1.88 -9.01
N GLY A 174 -0.88 -1.19 -10.03
CA GLY A 174 -1.69 -1.78 -11.11
C GLY A 174 -3.07 -2.25 -10.66
N ALA A 175 -3.56 -1.75 -9.52
CA ALA A 175 -4.80 -2.19 -8.90
C ALA A 175 -5.62 -1.06 -8.23
N TYR A 176 -5.00 0.09 -7.94
CA TYR A 176 -5.62 1.17 -7.17
C TYR A 176 -5.54 2.50 -7.90
N GLU A 177 -6.59 3.31 -7.76
CA GLU A 177 -6.60 4.75 -7.98
C GLU A 177 -6.45 5.42 -6.60
N ILE A 178 -5.44 6.29 -6.46
CA ILE A 178 -4.97 6.78 -5.16
C ILE A 178 -4.92 8.32 -5.06
N GLY A 179 -5.35 9.02 -6.09
CA GLY A 179 -5.11 10.44 -6.24
C GLY A 179 -5.19 10.94 -7.67
N THR A 180 -4.58 12.09 -7.91
CA THR A 180 -4.56 12.76 -9.22
C THR A 180 -3.17 13.27 -9.60
N VAL A 181 -2.95 13.46 -10.89
CA VAL A 181 -1.80 14.13 -11.48
C VAL A 181 -2.30 15.29 -12.34
N THR A 182 -1.74 16.48 -12.13
CA THR A 182 -2.06 17.69 -12.91
C THR A 182 -0.85 18.11 -13.74
N PHE A 183 -1.11 18.30 -15.03
CA PHE A 183 -0.17 18.84 -16.01
C PHE A 183 -0.60 20.27 -16.34
N ALA A 184 0.31 21.23 -16.19
CA ALA A 184 0.07 22.63 -16.53
C ALA A 184 1.20 23.15 -17.43
N VAL A 185 0.85 23.91 -18.47
CA VAL A 185 1.84 24.53 -19.38
C VAL A 185 1.72 26.04 -19.28
N GLU A 186 2.80 26.71 -18.87
CA GLU A 186 2.88 28.17 -18.80
C GLU A 186 4.19 28.63 -19.45
N GLY A 187 4.13 29.63 -20.34
CA GLY A 187 5.32 30.18 -21.01
C GLY A 187 6.12 29.18 -21.85
N GLY A 188 5.50 28.08 -22.29
CA GLY A 188 6.18 26.97 -22.99
C GLY A 188 6.81 25.92 -22.07
N CYS A 189 6.75 26.10 -20.75
CA CYS A 189 7.23 25.14 -19.77
C CYS A 189 6.10 24.29 -19.20
N LEU A 190 6.28 22.96 -19.22
CA LEU A 190 5.42 22.01 -18.52
C LEU A 190 5.81 21.93 -17.04
N THR A 191 4.84 21.98 -16.14
CA THR A 191 4.97 21.59 -14.73
C THR A 191 4.00 20.44 -14.43
N VAL A 192 4.45 19.47 -13.63
CA VAL A 192 3.67 18.30 -13.24
C VAL A 192 3.60 18.19 -11.73
N SER A 193 2.38 18.19 -11.19
CA SER A 193 2.07 18.05 -9.77
C SER A 193 1.28 16.76 -9.54
N ALA A 194 1.42 16.14 -8.38
CA ALA A 194 0.69 14.93 -8.02
C ALA A 194 0.23 14.96 -6.57
N HIS A 195 -1.01 14.55 -6.32
CA HIS A 195 -1.65 14.59 -5.01
C HIS A 195 -2.35 13.26 -4.73
N LEU A 196 -2.35 12.85 -3.46
CA LEU A 196 -3.19 11.74 -2.98
C LEU A 196 -4.58 12.29 -2.62
N ASP A 197 -5.62 11.49 -2.81
CA ASP A 197 -6.98 11.88 -2.42
C ASP A 197 -7.13 11.94 -0.89
N GLU A 198 -8.08 12.74 -0.40
CA GLU A 198 -8.26 12.98 1.05
C GLU A 198 -8.53 11.70 1.87
N GLY A 199 -9.09 10.66 1.24
CA GLY A 199 -9.31 9.34 1.85
C GLY A 199 -8.13 8.37 1.77
N VAL A 200 -7.04 8.72 1.09
CA VAL A 200 -5.90 7.83 0.84
C VAL A 200 -4.72 8.21 1.73
N HIS A 201 -4.64 7.55 2.89
CA HIS A 201 -3.56 7.78 3.85
C HIS A 201 -2.22 7.25 3.34
N GLY A 202 -1.36 8.13 2.82
CA GLY A 202 -0.09 7.75 2.24
C GLY A 202 0.93 8.86 2.05
N SER A 203 2.00 8.53 1.34
CA SER A 203 3.10 9.41 0.95
C SER A 203 3.57 9.11 -0.48
N ILE A 204 4.01 10.16 -1.19
CA ILE A 204 4.86 10.03 -2.37
C ILE A 204 6.30 10.01 -1.87
N ASP A 205 6.96 8.85 -1.96
CA ASP A 205 8.27 8.61 -1.36
C ASP A 205 9.40 9.03 -2.32
N GLN A 206 9.19 8.85 -3.63
CA GLN A 206 10.12 9.25 -4.69
C GLN A 206 9.34 9.70 -5.94
N SER A 207 9.91 10.64 -6.70
CA SER A 207 9.35 11.09 -7.98
C SER A 207 10.42 11.20 -9.06
N SER A 208 10.07 10.77 -10.28
CA SER A 208 10.79 11.03 -11.51
C SER A 208 9.79 11.23 -12.64
N ILE A 209 9.76 12.41 -13.22
CA ILE A 209 8.91 12.80 -14.35
C ILE A 209 9.79 12.80 -15.59
N GLN A 210 9.50 11.92 -16.54
CA GLN A 210 10.20 11.84 -17.82
C GLN A 210 9.32 12.47 -18.92
N VAL A 211 9.84 13.46 -19.62
CA VAL A 211 9.15 14.22 -20.66
C VAL A 211 9.87 14.01 -21.98
N ALA A 212 9.17 13.40 -22.93
CA ALA A 212 9.59 13.25 -24.31
C ALA A 212 8.83 14.25 -25.19
N THR A 213 9.54 15.01 -26.03
CA THR A 213 8.96 15.97 -26.97
C THR A 213 8.80 15.39 -28.38
N THR A 214 9.41 14.24 -28.64
CA THR A 214 9.32 13.49 -29.91
C THR A 214 8.92 12.03 -29.69
N ALA A 215 8.34 11.39 -30.72
CA ALA A 215 7.94 9.98 -30.64
C ALA A 215 9.13 9.04 -30.40
N LEU A 216 10.31 9.36 -30.96
CA LEU A 216 11.55 8.60 -30.75
C LEU A 216 12.01 8.61 -29.29
N GLU A 217 11.88 9.75 -28.60
CA GLU A 217 12.13 9.83 -27.17
C GLU A 217 11.06 9.05 -26.38
N ALA A 218 9.79 9.13 -26.79
CA ALA A 218 8.67 8.46 -26.13
C ALA A 218 8.83 6.93 -26.11
N GLU A 219 9.39 6.34 -27.19
CA GLU A 219 9.75 4.92 -27.26
C GLU A 219 10.82 4.50 -26.23
N THR A 220 11.53 5.47 -25.62
CA THR A 220 12.55 5.23 -24.59
C THR A 220 12.09 5.48 -23.15
N LEU A 221 10.83 5.91 -22.92
CA LEU A 221 10.29 6.16 -21.58
C LEU A 221 10.42 4.93 -20.66
N GLY A 222 10.74 5.18 -19.39
CA GLY A 222 10.97 4.14 -18.38
C GLY A 222 12.24 3.29 -18.58
N LYS A 223 13.00 3.47 -19.68
CA LYS A 223 14.26 2.76 -19.93
C LYS A 223 15.44 3.53 -19.33
N LYS A 224 16.54 2.81 -19.04
CA LYS A 224 17.82 3.43 -18.63
C LYS A 224 18.45 4.29 -19.74
N SER A 225 18.04 4.08 -20.99
CA SER A 225 18.48 4.81 -22.18
C SER A 225 17.53 5.96 -22.56
N PHE A 226 16.67 6.40 -21.64
CA PHE A 226 15.79 7.54 -21.88
C PHE A 226 16.59 8.80 -22.19
N SER A 227 16.27 9.47 -23.30
CA SER A 227 17.05 10.59 -23.85
C SER A 227 16.40 11.97 -23.70
N GLY A 228 15.12 12.04 -23.32
CA GLY A 228 14.41 13.30 -23.09
C GLY A 228 14.69 13.92 -21.72
N ALA A 229 13.88 14.89 -21.30
CA ALA A 229 14.06 15.60 -20.03
C ALA A 229 13.54 14.77 -18.84
N ALA A 230 14.30 14.73 -17.74
CA ALA A 230 13.92 14.04 -16.51
C ALA A 230 14.05 14.96 -15.28
N VAL A 231 12.96 15.16 -14.54
CA VAL A 231 12.89 16.06 -13.36
C VAL A 231 12.09 15.44 -12.21
N GLY A 232 12.07 16.10 -11.04
CA GLY A 232 11.10 15.78 -9.97
C GLY A 232 9.75 16.47 -10.20
N LEU A 233 8.75 16.16 -9.36
CA LEU A 233 7.49 16.92 -9.31
C LEU A 233 7.73 18.42 -9.08
N ASP A 234 6.79 19.23 -9.56
CA ASP A 234 6.75 20.70 -9.41
C ASP A 234 7.98 21.43 -9.98
N ARG A 235 8.70 20.80 -10.91
CA ARG A 235 9.81 21.40 -11.66
C ARG A 235 9.39 21.71 -13.10
N PRO A 236 9.64 22.93 -13.60
CA PRO A 236 9.34 23.28 -14.98
C PRO A 236 10.29 22.56 -15.94
N VAL A 237 9.75 22.10 -17.07
CA VAL A 237 10.47 21.50 -18.20
C VAL A 237 10.12 22.30 -19.45
N ASP A 238 11.13 22.86 -20.11
CA ASP A 238 10.97 23.52 -21.40
C ASP A 238 10.56 22.50 -22.48
N LEU A 239 9.42 22.73 -23.13
CA LEU A 239 8.89 21.89 -24.20
C LEU A 239 9.48 22.22 -25.57
N GLN A 240 10.36 23.22 -25.68
CA GLN A 240 11.06 23.62 -26.91
C GLN A 240 10.12 24.01 -28.07
N GLY A 241 8.86 24.34 -27.75
CA GLY A 241 7.83 24.69 -28.73
C GLY A 241 7.13 23.50 -29.40
N THR A 242 7.36 22.25 -28.97
CA THR A 242 6.64 21.08 -29.53
C THR A 242 5.11 21.22 -29.33
N PRO A 243 4.28 20.83 -30.32
CA PRO A 243 2.83 20.77 -30.13
C PRO A 243 2.38 19.57 -29.28
N TYR A 244 3.21 18.52 -29.13
CA TYR A 244 2.85 17.27 -28.45
C TYR A 244 3.96 16.77 -27.53
N ALA A 245 3.58 16.30 -26.34
CA ALA A 245 4.53 15.71 -25.38
C ALA A 245 4.01 14.39 -24.82
N ALA A 246 4.92 13.45 -24.57
CA ALA A 246 4.66 12.21 -23.86
C ALA A 246 5.31 12.26 -22.47
N VAL A 247 4.50 12.17 -21.42
CA VAL A 247 4.96 12.33 -20.03
C VAL A 247 4.78 11.04 -19.25
N TYR A 248 5.89 10.40 -18.91
CA TYR A 248 5.89 9.27 -18.00
C TYR A 248 6.15 9.74 -16.56
N VAL A 249 5.09 9.71 -15.76
CA VAL A 249 5.11 10.01 -14.33
C VAL A 249 5.48 8.72 -13.60
N ASN A 250 6.71 8.63 -13.08
CA ASN A 250 7.20 7.46 -12.34
C ASN A 250 7.37 7.82 -10.86
N LEU A 251 6.39 7.44 -10.05
CA LEU A 251 6.42 7.65 -8.61
C LEU A 251 6.68 6.33 -7.86
N THR A 252 7.25 6.47 -6.67
CA THR A 252 7.20 5.44 -5.62
C THR A 252 6.33 5.98 -4.49
N VAL A 253 5.34 5.20 -4.07
CA VAL A 253 4.33 5.60 -3.08
C VAL A 253 4.17 4.56 -1.98
N SER A 254 3.78 5.03 -0.80
CA SER A 254 3.43 4.19 0.33
C SER A 254 2.08 4.62 0.89
N PHE A 255 1.04 3.80 0.73
CA PHE A 255 -0.36 4.14 1.04
C PHE A 255 -1.14 2.99 1.68
N ASP A 256 -2.18 3.33 2.44
CA ASP A 256 -3.18 2.36 2.89
C ASP A 256 -4.17 2.08 1.73
N PRO A 257 -4.28 0.84 1.24
CA PRO A 257 -5.25 0.49 0.20
C PRO A 257 -6.71 0.52 0.69
N SER A 258 -6.97 0.70 1.99
CA SER A 258 -8.33 0.63 2.54
C SER A 258 -9.27 1.73 2.07
N GLY A 259 -8.73 2.93 1.82
CA GLY A 259 -9.45 4.10 1.30
C GLY A 259 -9.24 4.36 -0.20
N ALA A 260 -8.47 3.53 -0.89
CA ALA A 260 -8.19 3.67 -2.32
C ALA A 260 -9.29 3.02 -3.18
N ALA A 261 -9.67 3.68 -4.28
CA ALA A 261 -10.59 3.11 -5.25
C ALA A 261 -9.89 2.01 -6.08
N PRO A 262 -10.60 0.98 -6.57
CA PRO A 262 -10.02 0.05 -7.53
C PRO A 262 -9.74 0.79 -8.85
N MET A 263 -8.57 0.53 -9.45
CA MET A 263 -8.22 1.07 -10.77
C MET A 263 -9.31 0.66 -11.79
N PRO A 264 -9.88 1.60 -12.57
CA PRO A 264 -10.97 1.30 -13.48
C PRO A 264 -10.52 0.35 -14.60
N ALA A 265 -11.41 -0.56 -14.97
CA ALA A 265 -11.20 -1.48 -16.08
C ALA A 265 -11.35 -0.75 -17.44
N THR A 266 -10.26 -0.10 -17.88
CA THR A 266 -10.12 0.55 -19.20
C THR A 266 -11.17 1.63 -19.49
N ASP A 267 -10.82 2.89 -19.21
CA ASP A 267 -11.56 4.03 -19.76
C ASP A 267 -11.38 4.08 -21.28
N SER A 268 -12.48 3.85 -22.01
CA SER A 268 -12.49 3.74 -23.47
C SER A 268 -12.41 5.09 -24.18
N ASP A 269 -12.86 6.17 -23.54
CA ASP A 269 -12.83 7.52 -24.13
C ASP A 269 -11.43 8.10 -23.96
N MET A 270 -10.84 7.97 -22.76
CA MET A 270 -9.44 8.33 -22.50
C MET A 270 -8.49 7.54 -23.40
N GLN A 271 -8.72 6.23 -23.63
CA GLN A 271 -7.88 5.46 -24.55
C GLN A 271 -7.95 5.93 -26.00
N GLN A 272 -9.14 6.33 -26.48
CA GLN A 272 -9.30 6.86 -27.84
C GLN A 272 -8.59 8.21 -28.01
N GLU A 273 -8.73 9.12 -27.05
CA GLU A 273 -8.03 10.40 -27.04
C GLU A 273 -6.51 10.21 -27.02
N GLN A 274 -6.00 9.37 -26.11
CA GLN A 274 -4.57 9.09 -25.98
C GLN A 274 -4.00 8.41 -27.23
N GLN A 275 -4.75 7.51 -27.89
CA GLN A 275 -4.36 6.93 -29.18
C GLN A 275 -4.32 7.98 -30.31
N PHE A 276 -5.25 8.92 -30.32
CA PHE A 276 -5.27 10.03 -31.29
C PHE A 276 -4.04 10.94 -31.11
N LEU A 277 -3.73 11.32 -29.86
CA LEU A 277 -2.54 12.12 -29.54
C LEU A 277 -1.24 11.39 -29.90
N TRP A 278 -1.17 10.07 -29.70
CA TRP A 278 -0.01 9.27 -30.12
C TRP A 278 0.21 9.34 -31.63
N ASN A 279 -0.85 9.10 -32.42
CA ASN A 279 -0.78 9.18 -33.87
C ASN A 279 -0.33 10.57 -34.35
N LYS A 280 -0.78 11.64 -33.68
CA LYS A 280 -0.37 13.02 -33.96
C LYS A 280 1.11 13.28 -33.67
N MET A 281 1.59 12.84 -32.51
CA MET A 281 2.98 12.96 -32.10
C MET A 281 3.94 12.20 -33.05
N GLN A 282 3.53 11.01 -33.52
CA GLN A 282 4.26 10.26 -34.53
C GLN A 282 4.30 10.98 -35.89
N MET A 283 3.19 11.57 -36.34
CA MET A 283 3.15 12.35 -37.58
C MET A 283 4.07 13.58 -37.50
N GLU A 284 4.06 14.32 -36.39
CA GLU A 284 4.88 15.51 -36.23
C GLU A 284 6.38 15.18 -36.24
N THR A 285 6.78 14.16 -35.46
CA THR A 285 8.16 13.67 -35.42
C THR A 285 8.66 13.22 -36.81
N ALA A 286 7.78 12.63 -37.62
CA ALA A 286 8.11 12.23 -38.99
C ALA A 286 8.22 13.44 -39.95
N ASN A 287 7.44 14.50 -39.75
CA ASN A 287 7.53 15.72 -40.54
C ASN A 287 8.84 16.49 -40.24
N GLU A 288 9.19 16.63 -38.96
CA GLU A 288 10.44 17.27 -38.52
C GLU A 288 11.69 16.56 -39.07
N ALA A 289 11.65 15.22 -39.17
CA ALA A 289 12.75 14.43 -39.73
C ALA A 289 12.90 14.52 -41.27
N LEU A 290 11.98 15.18 -41.96
CA LEU A 290 11.96 15.34 -43.42
C LEU A 290 12.17 16.79 -43.90
N GLY A 291 12.25 17.75 -42.97
CA GLY A 291 12.48 19.18 -43.22
C GLY A 291 13.96 19.61 -43.18
#